data_AF-A0A6P6QVX6-F1
#
_entry.id   AF-A0A6P6QVX6-F1
#
_cell.length_a   1.000
_cell.length_b   1.000
_cell.length_c   1.000
_cell.angle_alpha   90.00
_cell.angle_beta   90.00
_cell.angle_gamma   90.00
#
_symmetry.space_group_name_H-M   'P 1'
#
loop_
_entity.id
_entity.type
_entity.pdbx_description
1 polymer ?
#
loop_
_entity_poly.entity_id
_entity_poly.type
_entity_poly.pdbx_seq_one_letter_code
_entity_poly.pdbx_strand_id
1 'polypeptide(L)'
;MTFEELNEDYSVERMDSVIKALEEVLRSTLPQGCITVGVYEAAKSLNVDPDNVVLCILATDDDDVKDVALQIHFTLIQAFCCENDINILRVNNTRRLAHILGGAGMHGSEQMDLHCILVTVPHASTWKNPAMGKVNRFCRESRCMDQWVPIINLPER
;
A
#
# COMPACT_ATOMS: atom_id res chain seq x y z
N MET A 1 36.23 2.53 4.64
CA MET A 1 34.85 2.16 4.30
C MET A 1 34.91 0.82 3.60
N THR A 2 34.26 -0.18 4.20
CA THR A 2 34.16 -1.54 3.64
C THR A 2 33.01 -1.60 2.64
N PHE A 3 33.07 -2.56 1.71
CA PHE A 3 32.09 -2.72 0.62
C PHE A 3 30.65 -2.98 1.12
N GLU A 4 30.51 -3.42 2.36
CA GLU A 4 29.23 -3.67 3.03
C GLU A 4 28.51 -2.37 3.43
N GLU A 5 29.23 -1.34 3.88
CA GLU A 5 28.66 -0.03 4.27
C GLU A 5 28.04 0.71 3.08
N LEU A 6 28.67 0.63 1.90
CA LEU A 6 28.15 1.24 0.66
C LEU A 6 26.86 0.59 0.15
N ASN A 7 26.69 -0.72 0.42
CA ASN A 7 25.54 -1.48 -0.04
C ASN A 7 24.32 -1.26 0.87
N GLU A 8 24.55 -1.03 2.16
CA GLU A 8 23.52 -0.62 3.12
C GLU A 8 23.01 0.79 2.84
N ASP A 9 23.91 1.78 2.66
CA ASP A 9 23.53 3.15 2.30
C ASP A 9 22.70 3.20 1.00
N TYR A 10 23.13 2.45 -0.03
CA TYR A 10 22.40 2.37 -1.29
C TYR A 10 21.01 1.71 -1.14
N SER A 11 20.88 0.74 -0.24
CA SER A 11 19.62 0.06 0.04
C SER A 11 18.64 0.96 0.81
N VAL A 12 19.16 1.76 1.75
CA VAL A 12 18.39 2.75 2.52
C VAL A 12 17.89 3.87 1.61
N GLU A 13 18.76 4.46 0.78
CA GLU A 13 18.36 5.50 -0.19
C GLU A 13 17.30 4.98 -1.18
N ARG A 14 17.43 3.73 -1.62
CA ARG A 14 16.43 3.07 -2.47
C ARG A 14 15.10 2.94 -1.76
N MET A 15 15.08 2.48 -0.51
CA MET A 15 13.86 2.29 0.28
C MET A 15 13.17 3.64 0.57
N ASP A 16 13.92 4.67 0.95
CA ASP A 16 13.39 6.03 1.14
C ASP A 16 12.70 6.55 -0.13
N SER A 17 13.26 6.23 -1.29
CA SER A 17 12.68 6.61 -2.57
C SER A 17 11.38 5.85 -2.89
N VAL A 18 11.21 4.61 -2.38
CA VAL A 18 9.97 3.83 -2.50
C VAL A 18 8.92 4.35 -1.54
N ILE A 19 9.30 4.68 -0.30
CA ILE A 19 8.41 5.30 0.70
C ILE A 19 7.83 6.60 0.14
N LYS A 20 8.68 7.51 -0.35
CA LYS A 20 8.24 8.77 -0.96
C LYS A 20 7.30 8.55 -2.15
N ALA A 21 7.60 7.54 -2.98
CA ALA A 21 6.75 7.20 -4.11
C ALA A 21 5.39 6.67 -3.66
N LEU A 22 5.32 5.86 -2.61
CA LEU A 22 4.05 5.39 -2.04
C LEU A 22 3.22 6.55 -1.49
N GLU A 23 3.84 7.47 -0.74
CA GLU A 23 3.15 8.68 -0.25
C GLU A 23 2.60 9.54 -1.40
N GLU A 24 3.40 9.73 -2.45
CA GLU A 24 2.99 10.48 -3.65
C GLU A 24 1.84 9.80 -4.39
N VAL A 25 1.89 8.47 -4.54
CA VAL A 25 0.78 7.69 -5.11
C VAL A 25 -0.51 7.97 -4.35
N LEU A 26 -0.51 7.76 -3.03
CA LEU A 26 -1.70 7.96 -2.20
C LEU A 26 -2.23 9.40 -2.25
N ARG A 27 -1.35 10.40 -2.17
CA ARG A 27 -1.75 11.82 -2.27
C ARG A 27 -2.31 12.18 -3.63
N SER A 28 -1.80 11.56 -4.69
CA SER A 28 -2.23 11.86 -6.06
C SER A 28 -3.55 11.18 -6.40
N THR A 29 -3.80 9.96 -5.94
CA THR A 29 -5.00 9.17 -6.29
C THR A 29 -6.22 9.51 -5.43
N LEU A 30 -6.00 10.02 -4.22
CA LEU A 30 -7.07 10.43 -3.32
C LEU A 30 -8.02 11.49 -3.93
N PRO A 31 -7.57 12.66 -4.43
CA PRO A 31 -8.46 13.68 -5.01
C PRO A 31 -9.15 13.22 -6.30
N GLN A 32 -8.69 12.15 -6.92
CA GLN A 32 -9.29 11.57 -8.13
C GLN A 32 -10.35 10.51 -7.82
N GLY A 33 -10.59 10.20 -6.53
CA GLY A 33 -11.52 9.14 -6.13
C GLY A 33 -11.05 7.74 -6.56
N CYS A 34 -9.75 7.56 -6.79
CA CYS A 34 -9.15 6.30 -7.24
C CYS A 34 -8.60 5.49 -6.05
N ILE A 35 -9.21 5.65 -4.88
CA ILE A 35 -8.86 4.94 -3.65
C ILE A 35 -10.12 4.36 -3.01
N THR A 36 -10.05 3.10 -2.58
CA THR A 36 -10.99 2.48 -1.63
C THR A 36 -10.28 2.28 -0.30
N VAL A 37 -10.93 2.62 0.81
CA VAL A 37 -10.37 2.54 2.17
C VAL A 37 -11.28 1.66 3.03
N GLY A 38 -10.67 0.75 3.79
CA GLY A 38 -11.35 -0.21 4.65
C GLY A 38 -11.25 -1.64 4.12
N VAL A 39 -11.15 -2.59 5.04
CA VAL A 39 -11.03 -4.03 4.75
C VAL A 39 -12.27 -4.54 4.02
N TYR A 40 -13.45 -4.15 4.50
CA TYR A 40 -14.71 -4.61 3.92
C TYR A 40 -14.95 -4.02 2.53
N GLU A 41 -14.73 -2.72 2.36
CA GLU A 41 -14.90 -2.07 1.06
C GLU A 41 -13.84 -2.54 0.05
N ALA A 42 -12.61 -2.79 0.50
CA ALA A 42 -11.59 -3.39 -0.34
C ALA A 42 -12.00 -4.79 -0.83
N ALA A 43 -12.44 -5.67 0.07
CA ALA A 43 -12.91 -7.00 -0.29
C ALA A 43 -14.08 -6.95 -1.29
N LYS A 44 -15.01 -6.02 -1.09
CA LYS A 44 -16.13 -5.79 -2.02
C LYS A 44 -15.65 -5.33 -3.40
N SER A 45 -14.76 -4.34 -3.46
CA SER A 45 -14.20 -3.84 -4.72
C SER A 45 -13.43 -4.92 -5.49
N LEU A 46 -12.61 -5.71 -4.79
CA LEU A 46 -11.90 -6.86 -5.37
C LEU A 46 -12.84 -7.91 -5.94
N ASN A 47 -13.98 -8.15 -5.29
CA ASN A 47 -14.97 -9.11 -5.77
C ASN A 47 -15.81 -8.59 -6.95
N VAL A 48 -15.93 -7.27 -7.11
CA VAL A 48 -16.71 -6.65 -8.20
C VAL A 48 -15.87 -6.45 -9.44
N ASP A 49 -14.67 -5.90 -9.29
CA ASP A 49 -13.82 -5.48 -10.42
C ASP A 49 -12.33 -5.48 -10.03
N PRO A 50 -11.70 -6.67 -9.95
CA PRO A 50 -10.30 -6.80 -9.59
C PRO A 50 -9.35 -6.25 -10.66
N ASP A 51 -9.76 -6.24 -11.93
CA ASP A 51 -8.95 -5.79 -13.07
C ASP A 51 -8.62 -4.29 -12.99
N ASN A 52 -9.48 -3.52 -12.33
CA ASN A 52 -9.26 -2.09 -12.12
C ASN A 52 -8.37 -1.76 -10.91
N VAL A 53 -8.00 -2.75 -10.09
CA VAL A 53 -7.14 -2.56 -8.91
C VAL A 53 -5.66 -2.74 -9.28
N VAL A 54 -4.84 -1.73 -9.01
CA VAL A 54 -3.40 -1.76 -9.36
C VAL A 54 -2.47 -1.99 -8.17
N LEU A 55 -2.94 -1.65 -6.97
CA LEU A 55 -2.16 -1.77 -5.74
C LEU A 55 -3.10 -1.98 -4.55
N CYS A 56 -2.76 -2.96 -3.70
CA CYS A 56 -3.39 -3.23 -2.42
C CYS A 56 -2.38 -2.95 -1.29
N ILE A 57 -2.78 -2.19 -0.29
CA ILE A 57 -1.95 -1.82 0.86
C ILE A 57 -2.66 -2.33 2.11
N LEU A 58 -2.00 -3.22 2.85
CA LEU A 58 -2.46 -3.70 4.15
C LEU A 58 -1.73 -2.91 5.24
N ALA A 59 -2.45 -2.27 6.14
CA ALA A 59 -1.88 -1.50 7.24
C ALA A 59 -2.14 -2.19 8.58
N THR A 60 -1.07 -2.49 9.31
CA THR A 60 -1.16 -3.19 10.59
C THR A 60 -0.11 -2.65 11.55
N ASP A 61 -0.54 -2.32 12.76
CA ASP A 61 0.34 -2.01 13.89
C ASP A 61 0.37 -3.19 14.87
N ASP A 62 1.24 -3.12 15.89
CA ASP A 62 1.48 -4.24 16.84
C ASP A 62 0.22 -4.67 17.60
N ASP A 63 -0.71 -3.76 17.87
CA ASP A 63 -1.96 -4.06 18.55
C ASP A 63 -2.95 -4.84 17.66
N ASP A 64 -2.90 -4.62 16.34
CA ASP A 64 -3.76 -5.27 15.34
C ASP A 64 -3.41 -6.74 15.13
N VAL A 65 -2.20 -7.15 15.50
CA VAL A 65 -1.74 -8.55 15.42
C VAL A 65 -2.57 -9.46 16.34
N LYS A 66 -3.19 -8.91 17.38
CA LYS A 66 -4.04 -9.64 18.32
C LYS A 66 -5.46 -9.86 17.80
N ASP A 67 -5.88 -9.10 16.79
CA ASP A 67 -7.21 -9.23 16.19
C ASP A 67 -7.24 -10.37 15.17
N VAL A 68 -7.72 -11.53 15.61
CA VAL A 68 -7.84 -12.72 14.77
C VAL A 68 -8.72 -12.48 13.54
N ALA A 69 -9.81 -11.72 13.68
CA ALA A 69 -10.72 -11.46 12.56
C ALA A 69 -10.02 -10.63 11.49
N LEU A 70 -9.30 -9.58 11.90
CA LEU A 70 -8.52 -8.75 10.99
C LEU A 70 -7.43 -9.57 10.28
N GLN A 71 -6.70 -10.43 11.00
CA GLN A 71 -5.67 -11.28 10.40
C GLN A 71 -6.25 -12.29 9.40
N ILE A 72 -7.46 -12.83 9.64
CA ILE A 72 -8.18 -13.65 8.66
C ILE A 72 -8.47 -12.84 7.40
N HIS A 73 -8.99 -11.62 7.53
CA HIS A 73 -9.27 -10.75 6.38
C HIS A 73 -8.01 -10.43 5.58
N PHE A 74 -6.89 -10.09 6.23
CA PHE A 74 -5.61 -9.88 5.56
C PHE A 74 -5.15 -11.11 4.78
N THR A 75 -5.31 -12.30 5.37
CA THR A 75 -4.94 -13.56 4.72
C THR A 75 -5.78 -13.79 3.46
N LEU A 76 -7.08 -13.56 3.54
CA LEU A 76 -8.00 -13.71 2.40
C LEU A 76 -7.70 -12.71 1.28
N ILE A 77 -7.54 -11.42 1.63
CA ILE A 77 -7.22 -10.36 0.66
C ILE A 77 -5.86 -10.63 0.02
N GLN A 78 -4.87 -11.04 0.80
CA GLN A 78 -3.55 -11.39 0.28
C GLN A 78 -3.62 -12.54 -0.72
N ALA A 79 -4.31 -13.63 -0.39
CA ALA A 79 -4.49 -14.76 -1.30
C ALA A 79 -5.14 -14.31 -2.62
N PHE A 80 -6.23 -13.54 -2.53
CA PHE A 80 -6.94 -13.02 -3.69
C PHE A 80 -6.05 -12.13 -4.57
N CYS A 81 -5.34 -11.15 -3.98
CA CYS A 81 -4.45 -10.26 -4.73
C CYS A 81 -3.31 -11.02 -5.39
N CYS A 82 -2.72 -12.02 -4.71
CA CYS A 82 -1.66 -12.85 -5.28
C CYS A 82 -2.16 -13.70 -6.46
N GLU A 83 -3.35 -14.28 -6.38
CA GLU A 83 -3.96 -15.07 -7.45
C GLU A 83 -4.29 -14.23 -8.70
N ASN A 84 -4.64 -12.95 -8.51
CA ASN A 84 -5.01 -12.03 -9.59
C ASN A 84 -3.85 -11.13 -10.05
N ASP A 85 -2.60 -11.41 -9.64
CA ASP A 85 -1.41 -10.60 -9.93
C ASP A 85 -1.53 -9.10 -9.57
N ILE A 86 -2.35 -8.79 -8.57
CA ILE A 86 -2.47 -7.45 -8.01
C ILE A 86 -1.25 -7.22 -7.10
N ASN A 87 -0.54 -6.10 -7.32
CA ASN A 87 0.57 -5.74 -6.43
C ASN A 87 0.01 -5.50 -5.03
N ILE A 88 0.60 -6.17 -4.04
CA ILE A 88 0.19 -6.05 -2.64
C ILE A 88 1.42 -5.81 -1.77
N LEU A 89 1.28 -4.92 -0.79
CA LEU A 89 2.32 -4.63 0.19
C LEU A 89 1.72 -4.38 1.57
N ARG A 90 2.56 -4.49 2.61
CA ARG A 90 2.22 -4.13 3.98
C ARG A 90 2.90 -2.81 4.35
N VAL A 91 2.18 -1.99 5.10
CA VAL A 91 2.74 -0.81 5.77
C VAL A 91 2.54 -0.93 7.27
N ASN A 92 3.53 -0.43 8.02
CA ASN A 92 3.33 -0.14 9.43
C ASN A 92 2.93 1.33 9.63
N ASN A 93 2.61 1.69 10.86
CA ASN A 93 2.30 3.05 11.26
C ASN A 93 1.00 3.56 10.61
N THR A 94 -0.13 2.99 11.03
CA THR A 94 -1.47 3.39 10.57
C THR A 94 -1.73 4.89 10.83
N ARG A 95 -1.12 5.46 11.87
CA ARG A 95 -1.19 6.90 12.17
C ARG A 95 -0.55 7.76 11.08
N ARG A 96 0.61 7.37 10.55
CA ARG A 96 1.24 8.07 9.42
C ARG A 96 0.39 7.95 8.16
N LEU A 97 -0.15 6.76 7.90
CA LEU A 97 -1.06 6.52 6.79
C LEU A 97 -2.32 7.43 6.89
N ALA A 98 -2.88 7.54 8.10
CA ALA A 98 -3.98 8.46 8.39
C ALA A 98 -3.62 9.91 8.10
N HIS A 99 -2.39 10.35 8.41
CA HIS A 99 -1.95 11.70 8.09
C HIS A 99 -1.83 11.94 6.57
N ILE A 100 -1.32 10.96 5.83
CA ILE A 100 -1.19 11.01 4.36
C ILE A 100 -2.56 11.15 3.70
N LEU A 101 -3.57 10.41 4.17
CA LEU A 101 -4.93 10.43 3.63
C LEU A 101 -5.79 11.58 4.19
N GLY A 102 -5.66 11.88 5.48
CA GLY A 102 -6.45 12.87 6.22
C GLY A 102 -6.05 14.32 5.95
N GLY A 103 -4.81 14.59 5.56
CA GLY A 103 -4.35 15.93 5.17
C GLY A 103 -4.99 16.50 3.89
N ALA A 104 -5.74 15.69 3.15
CA ALA A 104 -6.28 16.03 1.83
C ALA A 104 -7.81 15.86 1.69
N GLY A 105 -8.56 15.95 2.80
CA GLY A 105 -10.02 16.19 2.76
C GLY A 105 -10.92 15.06 3.25
N MET A 106 -10.39 14.04 3.93
CA MET A 106 -11.21 13.00 4.57
C MET A 106 -11.70 13.46 5.95
N HIS A 107 -12.64 14.42 5.98
CA HIS A 107 -13.30 14.86 7.21
C HIS A 107 -14.60 14.09 7.45
N GLY A 108 -14.56 13.08 8.32
CA GLY A 108 -15.73 12.35 8.81
C GLY A 108 -15.42 11.72 10.17
N SER A 109 -16.28 11.94 11.16
CA SER A 109 -16.10 11.64 12.59
C SER A 109 -16.25 10.15 12.97
N GLU A 110 -15.82 9.24 12.11
CA GLU A 110 -15.74 7.81 12.40
C GLU A 110 -14.28 7.36 12.30
N GLN A 111 -13.85 6.45 13.17
CA GLN A 111 -12.55 5.79 13.03
C GLN A 111 -12.51 5.15 11.65
N MET A 112 -11.79 5.77 10.71
CA MET A 112 -11.61 5.19 9.38
C MET A 112 -10.85 3.88 9.55
N ASP A 113 -11.43 2.79 9.05
CA ASP A 113 -10.73 1.53 8.90
C ASP A 113 -9.63 1.73 7.84
N LEU A 114 -8.40 1.99 8.29
CA LEU A 114 -7.24 2.20 7.43
C LEU A 114 -6.46 0.91 7.20
N HIS A 115 -6.98 -0.25 7.63
CA HIS A 115 -6.25 -1.51 7.59
C HIS A 115 -6.13 -2.08 6.18
N CYS A 116 -6.95 -1.62 5.23
CA CYS A 116 -6.78 -1.95 3.82
C CYS A 116 -7.07 -0.74 2.93
N ILE A 117 -6.21 -0.50 1.95
CA ILE A 117 -6.37 0.55 0.95
C ILE A 117 -6.14 -0.05 -0.42
N LEU A 118 -7.08 0.15 -1.34
CA LEU A 118 -6.91 -0.19 -2.75
C LEU A 118 -6.69 1.08 -3.55
N VAL A 119 -5.77 1.02 -4.49
CA VAL A 119 -5.60 2.04 -5.53
C VAL A 119 -6.11 1.46 -6.83
N THR A 120 -7.00 2.19 -7.50
CA THR A 120 -7.58 1.80 -8.78
C THR A 120 -7.05 2.62 -9.94
N VAL A 121 -7.18 2.10 -11.17
CA VAL A 121 -6.84 2.86 -12.39
C VAL A 121 -7.82 4.05 -12.52
N PRO A 122 -7.33 5.29 -12.69
CA PRO A 122 -8.20 6.41 -12.98
C PRO A 122 -8.93 6.23 -14.31
N HIS A 123 -10.20 6.62 -14.35
CA HIS A 123 -11.06 6.48 -15.53
C HIS A 123 -10.53 7.19 -16.79
N ALA A 124 -9.59 8.13 -16.64
CA ALA A 124 -8.82 8.71 -17.73
C ALA A 124 -7.58 7.85 -18.01
N SER A 125 -7.60 7.15 -19.14
CA SER A 125 -6.64 6.16 -19.65
C SER A 125 -5.18 6.62 -19.85
N THR A 126 -4.76 7.72 -19.22
CA THR A 126 -3.43 8.32 -19.31
C THR A 126 -2.75 8.45 -17.95
N TRP A 127 -3.10 7.62 -16.97
CA TRP A 127 -2.43 7.62 -15.67
C TRP A 127 -0.98 7.14 -15.80
N LYS A 128 -0.08 8.11 -15.99
CA LYS A 128 1.38 7.90 -15.95
C LYS A 128 1.92 8.53 -14.67
N ASN A 129 1.67 7.88 -13.54
CA ASN A 129 2.33 8.27 -12.30
C ASN A 129 3.69 7.53 -12.18
N PRO A 130 4.85 8.21 -12.31
CA PRO A 130 6.16 7.57 -12.19
C PRO A 130 6.38 6.95 -10.80
N ALA A 131 5.76 7.52 -9.76
CA ALA A 131 5.78 6.98 -8.41
C ALA A 131 5.09 5.60 -8.34
N MET A 132 3.94 5.43 -9.02
CA MET A 132 3.27 4.12 -9.14
C MET A 132 4.18 3.10 -9.84
N GLY A 133 4.86 3.49 -10.91
CA GLY A 133 5.82 2.62 -11.59
C GLY A 133 6.97 2.16 -10.67
N LYS A 134 7.42 3.02 -9.75
CA LYS A 134 8.42 2.67 -8.74
C LYS A 134 7.88 1.70 -7.69
N VAL A 135 6.68 1.92 -7.16
CA VAL A 135 6.05 1.00 -6.19
C VAL A 135 5.78 -0.37 -6.81
N ASN A 136 5.27 -0.42 -8.05
CA ASN A 136 5.05 -1.68 -8.76
C ASN A 136 6.35 -2.43 -9.05
N ARG A 137 7.42 -1.69 -9.39
CA ARG A 137 8.76 -2.28 -9.54
C ARG A 137 9.24 -2.88 -8.23
N PHE A 138 9.10 -2.17 -7.12
CA PHE A 138 9.47 -2.68 -5.80
C PHE A 138 8.72 -3.97 -5.47
N CYS A 139 7.39 -4.01 -5.64
CA CYS A 139 6.61 -5.22 -5.41
C CYS A 139 7.07 -6.41 -6.27
N ARG A 140 7.36 -6.17 -7.55
CA ARG A 140 7.85 -7.19 -8.47
C ARG A 140 9.26 -7.68 -8.10
N GLU A 141 10.18 -6.77 -7.75
CA GLU A 141 11.53 -7.12 -7.32
C GLU A 141 11.49 -7.95 -6.03
N SER A 142 10.65 -7.58 -5.06
CA SER A 142 10.43 -8.36 -3.83
C SER A 142 9.86 -9.74 -4.11
N ARG A 143 8.91 -9.87 -5.05
CA ARG A 143 8.36 -11.17 -5.45
C ARG A 143 9.41 -12.10 -6.04
N CYS A 144 10.37 -11.58 -6.80
CA CYS A 144 11.51 -12.36 -7.30
C CYS A 144 12.43 -12.88 -6.18
N MET A 145 12.33 -12.31 -4.98
CA MET A 145 13.07 -12.69 -3.78
C MET A 145 12.20 -13.47 -2.77
N ASP A 146 11.11 -14.10 -3.24
CA ASP A 146 10.12 -14.83 -2.44
C ASP A 146 9.41 -13.99 -1.35
N GLN A 147 9.51 -12.66 -1.43
CA GLN A 147 8.78 -11.72 -0.58
C GLN A 147 7.47 -11.31 -1.27
N TRP A 148 6.47 -12.19 -1.19
CA TRP A 148 5.17 -12.00 -1.85
C TRP A 148 4.39 -10.77 -1.40
N VAL A 149 4.51 -10.41 -0.13
CA VAL A 149 3.94 -9.19 0.45
C VAL A 149 5.06 -8.41 1.13
N PRO A 150 5.78 -7.56 0.39
CA PRO A 150 6.86 -6.76 0.96
C PRO A 150 6.31 -5.77 1.99
N ILE A 151 7.15 -5.44 2.97
CA ILE A 151 6.82 -4.50 4.04
C ILE A 151 7.54 -3.17 3.76
N ILE A 152 6.81 -2.06 3.89
CA ILE A 152 7.34 -0.70 3.86
C ILE A 152 7.11 -0.09 5.23
N ASN A 153 8.18 0.37 5.88
CA ASN A 153 8.07 1.05 7.16
C ASN A 153 7.88 2.54 6.93
N LEU A 154 6.71 3.09 7.27
CA LEU A 154 6.43 4.51 7.11
C LEU A 154 7.10 5.31 8.26
N PRO A 155 7.91 6.34 7.95
CA PRO A 155 8.60 7.11 8.98
C PRO A 155 7.62 7.93 9.80
N GLU A 156 7.95 8.17 11.08
CA GLU A 156 7.10 8.95 12.00
C GLU A 156 7.05 10.46 11.71
N ARG A 157 7.89 10.98 10.80
CA ARG A 157 8.24 12.41 10.64
C ARG A 157 7.25 13.22 9.83
#